data_AF-A0A1H3WDB3-F1
#
_entry.id   AF-A0A1H3WDB3-F1
#
_cell.length_a   1.000
_cell.length_b   1.000
_cell.length_c   1.000
_cell.angle_alpha   90.00
_cell.angle_beta   90.00
_cell.angle_gamma   90.00
#
_symmetry.space_group_name_H-M   'P 1'
#
loop_
_entity.id
_entity.type
_entity.pdbx_description
1 polymer ?
#
loop_
_entity_poly.entity_id
_entity_poly.type
_entity_poly.pdbx_seq_one_letter_code
_entity_poly.pdbx_strand_id
1 'polypeptide(L)'
;MTVAPSVNRRPDSCLILYFLLLFQLGTSALHAQISLSTGQKQNKRVEVIISGYIYDTHAGKNPVTGAMIRTLGGRMVRSDKAGYYQIQVLITDSVQFYNPKDSLIAVYPATYLQFYHLFNVYLEEREFFTGHENQGHELQTVKVTGRDYKKDSAMLRYLYSDIFNYKKPTLGDAIKVPKIGKVPIPLAIGVSVSGLVLALQNKKKNKEERMKRFALYAEDEGYIQNRLSSHAIELYTGIQNEDSINYLRLYYRPTAARLREMNELELGQYLIEQAHAFRIGKLPVGAPAFTRFLNSWEAADGKDKDSTVHVLMDEPGPVKNPDNEP
;
A
#
# COMPACT_ATOMS: atom_id res chain seq x y z
N MET A 1 1.12 -0.28 58.30
CA MET A 1 1.83 -0.18 59.60
C MET A 1 2.40 -1.55 59.97
N THR A 2 3.67 -1.82 59.68
CA THR A 2 4.60 -2.50 60.60
C THR A 2 6.00 -2.41 60.01
N VAL A 3 6.91 -1.92 60.84
CA VAL A 3 8.28 -1.47 60.55
C VAL A 3 9.23 -2.60 60.96
N ALA A 4 10.25 -2.88 60.15
CA ALA A 4 11.40 -3.72 60.54
C ALA A 4 12.61 -2.84 60.90
N PRO A 5 13.44 -3.24 61.89
CA PRO A 5 14.33 -2.34 62.61
C PRO A 5 15.72 -2.16 61.98
N SER A 6 16.31 -1.00 62.28
CA SER A 6 17.68 -0.58 62.00
C SER A 6 18.69 -1.29 62.91
N VAL A 7 19.86 -1.63 62.35
CA VAL A 7 21.03 -2.07 63.12
C VAL A 7 22.13 -1.03 62.97
N ASN A 8 22.49 -0.48 64.12
CA ASN A 8 23.48 0.55 64.36
C ASN A 8 24.83 -0.11 64.68
N ARG A 9 25.92 0.22 63.97
CA ARG A 9 27.30 -0.01 64.41
C ARG A 9 28.22 1.11 63.95
N ARG A 10 28.77 1.82 64.93
CA ARG A 10 30.05 2.56 64.94
C ARG A 10 30.69 2.27 66.31
N PRO A 11 31.96 2.64 66.58
CA PRO A 11 33.04 3.11 65.70
C PRO A 11 34.28 2.20 65.83
N ASP A 12 35.36 2.43 65.08
CA ASP A 12 36.71 2.20 65.60
C ASP A 12 37.73 3.08 64.88
N SER A 13 38.35 3.92 65.70
CA SER A 13 39.37 4.91 65.46
C SER A 13 40.75 4.28 65.62
N CYS A 14 41.52 4.11 64.52
CA CYS A 14 42.95 3.74 64.65
C CYS A 14 43.88 4.05 63.47
N LEU A 15 43.50 4.78 62.41
CA LEU A 15 44.38 5.01 61.25
C LEU A 15 44.41 6.46 60.75
N ILE A 16 44.52 7.42 61.68
CA ILE A 16 44.67 8.86 61.33
C ILE A 16 46.07 9.41 61.70
N LEU A 17 47.01 8.59 62.18
CA LEU A 17 48.24 9.10 62.81
C LEU A 17 49.57 8.71 62.15
N TYR A 18 49.59 8.23 60.89
CA TYR A 18 50.84 7.75 60.27
C TYR A 18 51.31 8.40 58.97
N PHE A 19 50.69 9.49 58.49
CA PHE A 19 51.10 10.07 57.19
C PHE A 19 51.44 11.56 57.17
N LEU A 20 51.50 12.22 58.33
CA LEU A 20 51.71 13.68 58.41
C LEU A 20 53.00 14.12 59.11
N LEU A 21 54.02 13.25 59.21
CA LEU A 21 55.26 13.59 59.96
C LEU A 21 56.55 13.01 59.36
N LEU A 22 56.74 13.20 58.05
CA LEU A 22 58.04 13.28 57.37
C LEU A 22 57.92 14.35 56.30
N PHE A 23 57.86 15.64 56.66
CA PHE A 23 59.05 16.49 56.84
C PHE A 23 60.09 16.16 55.76
N GLN A 24 60.08 16.90 54.65
CA GLN A 24 60.97 18.07 54.51
C GLN A 24 62.38 17.76 55.00
N LEU A 25 63.25 17.30 54.10
CA LEU A 25 64.70 17.51 54.05
C LEU A 25 65.22 16.77 52.81
N GLY A 26 65.66 17.50 51.79
CA GLY A 26 66.21 16.89 50.57
C GLY A 26 66.20 17.81 49.36
N THR A 27 66.68 19.04 49.53
CA THR A 27 67.02 19.92 48.41
C THR A 27 68.21 19.37 47.62
N SER A 28 68.10 19.56 46.30
CA SER A 28 69.17 19.85 45.34
C SER A 28 70.17 18.76 44.90
N ALA A 29 70.21 18.64 43.56
CA ALA A 29 71.32 18.23 42.70
C ALA A 29 71.48 16.72 42.41
N LEU A 30 70.89 16.31 41.29
CA LEU A 30 71.66 15.71 40.20
C LEU A 30 70.92 15.91 38.87
N HIS A 31 71.55 16.70 38.01
CA HIS A 31 71.24 16.84 36.60
C HIS A 31 71.29 15.47 35.91
N ALA A 32 70.17 15.02 35.36
CA ALA A 32 70.17 14.14 34.21
C ALA A 32 68.96 14.48 33.35
N GLN A 33 69.25 14.93 32.13
CA GLN A 33 68.29 15.24 31.09
C GLN A 33 67.37 14.04 30.83
N ILE A 34 66.06 14.24 30.95
CA ILE A 34 65.08 13.51 30.13
C ILE A 34 64.16 14.56 29.52
N SER A 35 64.54 14.94 28.31
CA SER A 35 63.75 15.73 27.38
C SER A 35 62.58 14.91 26.84
N LEU A 36 61.46 15.60 26.64
CA LEU A 36 60.29 15.23 25.83
C LEU A 36 59.44 14.03 26.26
N SER A 37 58.24 14.33 26.77
CA SER A 37 56.97 13.94 26.13
C SER A 37 55.81 14.37 27.03
N THR A 38 55.59 15.68 27.18
CA THR A 38 54.23 16.14 27.48
C THR A 38 53.43 15.91 26.22
N GLY A 39 52.87 14.71 26.09
CA GLY A 39 51.85 14.39 25.11
C GLY A 39 50.66 15.30 25.36
N GLN A 40 50.68 16.49 24.76
CA GLN A 40 49.45 17.23 24.52
C GLN A 40 48.56 16.29 23.72
N LYS A 41 47.55 15.74 24.40
CA LYS A 41 46.41 15.11 23.77
C LYS A 41 45.73 16.21 22.95
N GLN A 42 46.24 16.46 21.75
CA GLN A 42 45.56 17.33 20.79
C GLN A 42 44.25 16.64 20.49
N ASN A 43 43.20 17.11 21.15
CA ASN A 43 41.85 16.66 20.94
C ASN A 43 41.51 17.12 19.52
N LYS A 44 41.78 16.28 18.52
CA LYS A 44 41.63 16.59 17.11
C LYS A 44 40.16 16.89 16.89
N ARG A 45 39.84 18.18 16.81
CA ARG A 45 38.48 18.67 16.53
C ARG A 45 38.17 18.30 15.09
N VAL A 46 37.35 17.26 14.92
CA VAL A 46 36.90 16.82 13.61
C VAL A 46 35.77 17.75 13.17
N GLU A 47 36.02 18.48 12.08
CA GLU A 47 35.03 19.35 11.43
C GLU A 47 34.51 18.69 10.16
N VAL A 48 33.23 18.90 9.88
CA VAL A 48 32.52 18.41 8.70
C VAL A 48 31.80 19.58 8.01
N ILE A 49 31.67 19.51 6.69
CA ILE A 49 30.93 20.51 5.92
C ILE A 49 29.55 19.95 5.64
N ILE A 50 28.52 20.62 6.17
CA ILE A 50 27.12 20.28 5.91
C ILE A 50 26.59 21.21 4.83
N SER A 51 26.01 20.63 3.78
CA SER A 51 25.40 21.35 2.67
C SER A 51 24.10 20.69 2.22
N GLY A 52 23.20 21.50 1.69
CA GLY A 52 21.91 21.05 1.18
C GLY A 52 21.00 22.22 0.82
N TYR A 53 19.72 21.91 0.66
CA TYR A 53 18.68 22.89 0.35
C TYR A 53 17.68 23.03 1.48
N ILE A 54 17.15 24.24 1.64
CA ILE A 54 16.09 24.57 2.59
C ILE A 54 14.81 24.83 1.80
N TYR A 55 13.77 24.08 2.14
CA TYR A 55 12.45 24.19 1.54
C TYR A 55 11.41 24.58 2.58
N ASP A 56 10.28 25.13 2.13
CA ASP A 56 9.16 25.48 2.99
C ASP A 56 8.43 24.20 3.46
N THR A 57 7.77 23.50 2.53
CA THR A 57 7.06 22.25 2.79
C THR A 57 7.58 21.08 1.97
N HIS A 58 7.36 19.85 2.47
CA HIS A 58 7.69 18.62 1.74
C HIS A 58 6.95 18.50 0.39
N ALA A 59 5.71 19.00 0.31
CA ALA A 59 4.86 18.90 -0.87
C ALA A 59 5.20 19.94 -1.94
N GLY A 60 5.42 21.20 -1.54
CA GLY A 60 5.68 22.31 -2.46
C GLY A 60 7.12 22.39 -2.95
N LYS A 61 8.11 21.94 -2.14
CA LYS A 61 9.55 22.08 -2.42
C LYS A 61 9.96 23.50 -2.85
N ASN A 62 9.24 24.51 -2.35
CA ASN A 62 9.56 25.91 -2.61
C ASN A 62 10.82 26.29 -1.82
N PRO A 63 11.88 26.79 -2.46
CA PRO A 63 13.12 27.12 -1.78
C PRO A 63 12.95 28.32 -0.85
N VAL A 64 13.49 28.23 0.36
CA VAL A 64 13.43 29.33 1.33
C VAL A 64 14.69 30.17 1.24
N THR A 65 14.51 31.43 0.84
CA THR A 65 15.60 32.41 0.78
C THR A 65 15.83 33.05 2.15
N GLY A 66 17.10 33.20 2.55
CA GLY A 66 17.49 33.94 3.75
C GLY A 66 17.22 33.24 5.08
N ALA A 67 16.95 31.93 5.08
CA ALA A 67 16.88 31.14 6.31
C ALA A 67 18.25 31.15 7.01
N MET A 68 18.29 31.22 8.34
CA MET A 68 19.53 31.30 9.10
C MET A 68 19.91 29.92 9.65
N ILE A 69 21.15 29.51 9.41
CA ILE A 69 21.73 28.27 9.90
C ILE A 69 22.82 28.63 10.89
N ARG A 70 22.73 28.12 12.11
CA ARG A 70 23.65 28.44 13.22
C ARG A 70 24.19 27.18 13.86
N THR A 71 25.45 27.21 14.27
CA THR A 71 26.07 26.16 15.10
C THR A 71 26.13 26.60 16.56
N LEU A 72 26.17 25.67 17.52
CA LEU A 72 26.38 26.05 18.93
C LEU A 72 27.75 26.72 19.12
N GLY A 73 28.74 26.33 18.31
CA GLY A 73 30.07 26.95 18.24
C GLY A 73 30.09 28.37 17.65
N GLY A 74 28.95 28.94 17.27
CA GLY A 74 28.81 30.36 16.91
C GLY A 74 28.98 30.68 15.42
N ARG A 75 29.29 29.70 14.55
CA ARG A 75 29.27 29.92 13.10
C ARG A 75 27.84 30.05 12.60
N MET A 76 27.62 30.97 11.65
CA MET A 76 26.32 31.24 11.06
C MET A 76 26.42 31.48 9.54
N VAL A 77 25.44 30.98 8.80
CA VAL A 77 25.30 31.12 7.34
C VAL A 77 23.82 31.35 7.01
N ARG A 78 23.52 32.07 5.92
CA ARG A 78 22.15 32.21 5.40
C ARG A 78 21.99 31.46 4.10
N SER A 79 20.78 30.95 3.84
CA SER A 79 20.46 30.31 2.55
C SER A 79 20.41 31.34 1.42
N ASP A 80 20.82 30.90 0.23
CA ASP A 80 20.76 31.72 -0.98
C ASP A 80 19.34 31.79 -1.59
N LYS A 81 19.21 32.41 -2.77
CA LYS A 81 17.92 32.52 -3.49
C LYS A 81 17.34 31.17 -3.92
N ALA A 82 18.19 30.16 -4.12
CA ALA A 82 17.79 28.80 -4.45
C ALA A 82 17.56 27.93 -3.20
N GLY A 83 17.69 28.51 -2.00
CA GLY A 83 17.57 27.79 -0.72
C GLY A 83 18.82 26.97 -0.36
N TYR A 84 19.91 27.06 -1.13
CA TYR A 84 21.15 26.33 -0.85
C TYR A 84 21.89 26.95 0.32
N TYR A 85 22.51 26.09 1.13
CA TYR A 85 23.40 26.49 2.22
C TYR A 85 24.60 25.55 2.34
N GLN A 86 25.67 26.07 2.94
CA GLN A 86 26.87 25.30 3.25
C GLN A 86 27.51 25.86 4.52
N ILE A 87 27.72 25.02 5.53
CA ILE A 87 28.26 25.42 6.83
C ILE A 87 29.26 24.39 7.36
N GLN A 88 30.36 24.87 7.94
CA GLN A 88 31.38 24.03 8.56
C GLN A 88 31.09 23.86 10.06
N VAL A 89 30.93 22.62 10.50
CA VAL A 89 30.40 22.25 11.82
C VAL A 89 31.34 21.25 12.49
N LEU A 90 31.53 21.37 13.79
CA LEU A 90 32.25 20.37 14.57
C LEU A 90 31.37 19.12 14.70
N ILE A 91 31.94 17.91 14.57
CA ILE A 91 31.16 16.67 14.64
C ILE A 91 30.41 16.48 15.98
N THR A 92 30.92 17.10 17.04
CA THR A 92 30.35 17.09 18.40
C THR A 92 29.31 18.19 18.62
N ASP A 93 29.10 19.06 17.64
CA ASP A 93 28.22 20.21 17.72
C ASP A 93 26.86 19.92 17.05
N SER A 94 25.88 20.79 17.30
CA SER A 94 24.56 20.77 16.70
C SER A 94 24.39 21.91 15.70
N VAL A 95 23.66 21.66 14.63
CA VAL A 95 23.23 22.65 13.65
C VAL A 95 21.78 23.01 13.93
N GLN A 96 21.52 24.31 14.00
CA GLN A 96 20.23 24.91 14.28
C GLN A 96 19.75 25.65 13.03
N PHE A 97 18.50 25.44 12.68
CA PHE A 97 17.86 26.05 11.51
C PHE A 97 16.76 26.99 11.98
N TYR A 98 16.83 28.23 11.51
CA TYR A 98 15.91 29.30 11.82
C TYR A 98 15.20 29.74 10.55
N ASN A 99 13.92 30.09 10.66
CA ASN A 99 13.20 30.73 9.57
C ASN A 99 13.76 32.14 9.30
N PRO A 100 13.41 32.79 8.17
CA PRO A 100 13.81 34.17 7.90
C PRO A 100 13.32 35.21 8.92
N LYS A 101 12.40 34.82 9.82
CA LYS A 101 11.88 35.63 10.94
C LYS A 101 12.61 35.33 12.27
N ASP A 102 13.78 34.69 12.22
CA ASP A 102 14.63 34.34 13.37
C ASP A 102 13.98 33.40 14.41
N SER A 103 12.96 32.63 14.03
CA SER A 103 12.35 31.60 14.86
C SER A 103 13.05 30.25 14.65
N LEU A 104 13.43 29.57 15.74
CA LEU A 104 14.09 28.26 15.68
C LEU A 104 13.11 27.17 15.21
N ILE A 105 13.43 26.49 14.13
CA ILE A 105 12.60 25.43 13.54
C ILE A 105 13.11 24.04 13.92
N ALA A 106 14.40 23.79 13.71
CA ALA A 106 14.98 22.46 13.90
C ALA A 106 16.41 22.51 14.42
N VAL A 107 16.79 21.47 15.16
CA VAL A 107 18.13 21.28 15.70
C VAL A 107 18.57 19.85 15.41
N TYR A 108 19.75 19.69 14.82
CA TYR A 108 20.31 18.39 14.45
C TYR A 108 21.75 18.26 14.98
N PRO A 109 22.04 17.27 15.84
CA PRO A 109 23.41 16.94 16.22
C PRO A 109 24.19 16.42 15.01
N ALA A 110 25.36 17.01 14.71
CA ALA A 110 26.17 16.62 13.56
C ALA A 110 26.64 15.15 13.66
N THR A 111 26.74 14.60 14.87
CA THR A 111 27.12 13.21 15.14
C THR A 111 26.13 12.19 14.55
N TYR A 112 24.86 12.56 14.39
CA TYR A 112 23.81 11.65 13.90
C TYR A 112 23.49 11.81 12.41
N LEU A 113 24.14 12.75 11.72
CA LEU A 113 23.90 12.96 10.29
C LEU A 113 24.66 11.93 9.47
N GLN A 114 23.94 11.17 8.65
CA GLN A 114 24.51 10.16 7.75
C GLN A 114 25.05 10.78 6.45
N PHE A 115 24.44 11.88 5.99
CA PHE A 115 24.77 12.52 4.72
C PHE A 115 25.01 14.01 4.93
N TYR A 116 26.28 14.43 4.92
CA TYR A 116 26.63 15.84 5.12
C TYR A 116 26.36 16.71 3.89
N HIS A 117 26.51 16.17 2.68
CA HIS A 117 26.40 16.96 1.45
C HIS A 117 25.02 17.00 0.78
N LEU A 118 24.06 16.24 1.33
CA LEU A 118 22.69 16.12 0.81
C LEU A 118 21.68 16.29 1.96
N PHE A 119 21.96 17.23 2.86
CA PHE A 119 21.14 17.46 4.03
C PHE A 119 20.06 18.50 3.73
N ASN A 120 18.96 18.05 3.11
CA ASN A 120 17.83 18.91 2.81
C ASN A 120 16.95 19.07 4.05
N VAL A 121 16.57 20.31 4.35
CA VAL A 121 15.75 20.65 5.52
C VAL A 121 14.46 21.30 5.05
N TYR A 122 13.36 20.91 5.69
CA TYR A 122 12.05 21.48 5.44
C TYR A 122 11.68 22.33 6.64
N LEU A 123 11.43 23.62 6.42
CA LEU A 123 11.04 24.59 7.44
C LEU A 123 9.53 24.56 7.62
N GLU A 124 9.01 23.40 7.99
CA GLU A 124 7.64 23.32 8.47
C GLU A 124 7.61 24.02 9.83
N GLU A 125 7.01 25.22 9.90
CA GLU A 125 6.92 25.98 11.15
C GLU A 125 6.30 25.09 12.24
N ARG A 126 7.04 24.85 13.32
CA ARG A 126 6.57 24.03 14.47
C ARG A 126 5.41 24.67 15.25
N GLU A 127 4.83 25.75 14.76
CA GLU A 127 3.63 26.37 15.33
C GLU A 127 2.38 25.46 15.24
N PHE A 128 2.50 24.29 14.61
CA PHE A 128 1.49 23.21 14.58
C PHE A 128 0.96 22.70 15.92
N PHE A 129 1.46 23.14 17.08
CA PHE A 129 0.91 22.76 18.39
C PHE A 129 0.46 23.91 19.29
N THR A 130 0.63 25.18 18.88
CA THR A 130 0.28 26.34 19.71
C THR A 130 -0.61 27.30 18.97
N GLY A 131 -1.87 26.88 18.74
CA GLY A 131 -3.06 27.73 18.89
C GLY A 131 -3.12 29.09 18.18
N HIS A 132 -2.36 29.34 17.12
CA HIS A 132 -2.49 30.55 16.33
C HIS A 132 -3.42 30.29 15.14
N GLU A 133 -4.68 30.66 15.34
CA GLU A 133 -5.71 30.76 14.32
C GLU A 133 -5.26 31.73 13.21
N ASN A 134 -5.55 31.39 11.95
CA ASN A 134 -5.49 32.25 10.74
C ASN A 134 -4.31 32.11 9.77
N GLN A 135 -3.75 30.91 9.59
CA GLN A 135 -3.11 30.58 8.30
C GLN A 135 -3.89 29.46 7.64
N GLY A 136 -4.63 29.79 6.59
CA GLY A 136 -5.41 28.84 5.81
C GLY A 136 -4.49 27.73 5.31
N HIS A 137 -4.65 26.54 5.87
CA HIS A 137 -3.92 25.36 5.44
C HIS A 137 -4.27 25.09 3.97
N GLU A 138 -3.28 25.22 3.08
CA GLU A 138 -3.41 24.71 1.72
C GLU A 138 -3.44 23.18 1.83
N LEU A 139 -4.65 22.63 1.82
CA LEU A 139 -4.87 21.18 1.85
C LEU A 139 -4.16 20.57 0.65
N GLN A 140 -3.43 19.48 0.88
CA GLN A 140 -2.80 18.75 -0.21
C GLN A 140 -3.85 18.37 -1.26
N THR A 141 -3.60 18.74 -2.52
CA THR A 141 -4.48 18.39 -3.63
C THR A 141 -4.56 16.87 -3.77
N VAL A 142 -5.71 16.30 -3.37
CA VAL A 142 -5.99 14.88 -3.53
C VAL A 142 -6.25 14.61 -5.02
N LYS A 143 -5.31 13.95 -5.69
CA LYS A 143 -5.53 13.44 -7.05
C LYS A 143 -6.34 12.15 -6.98
N VAL A 144 -7.62 12.23 -7.35
CA VAL A 144 -8.48 11.04 -7.50
C VAL A 144 -8.17 10.39 -8.86
N THR A 145 -7.56 9.21 -8.83
CA THR A 145 -7.39 8.39 -10.04
C THR A 145 -8.62 7.49 -10.22
N GLY A 146 -9.02 7.25 -11.48
CA GLY A 146 -10.04 6.25 -11.79
C GLY A 146 -9.68 4.86 -11.25
N ARG A 147 -10.69 4.05 -10.95
CA ARG A 147 -10.50 2.66 -10.51
C ARG A 147 -9.89 1.83 -11.64
N ASP A 148 -8.84 1.07 -11.33
CA ASP A 148 -8.19 0.17 -12.26
C ASP A 148 -8.45 -1.27 -11.82
N TYR A 149 -9.46 -1.88 -12.42
CA TYR A 149 -9.91 -3.23 -12.07
C TYR A 149 -8.78 -4.27 -12.13
N LYS A 150 -7.81 -4.09 -13.04
CA LYS A 150 -6.68 -5.01 -13.19
C LYS A 150 -5.74 -4.92 -11.99
N LYS A 151 -5.45 -3.71 -11.51
CA LYS A 151 -4.62 -3.49 -10.33
C LYS A 151 -5.31 -3.97 -9.06
N ASP A 152 -6.60 -3.68 -8.93
CA ASP A 152 -7.39 -4.11 -7.77
C ASP A 152 -7.46 -5.64 -7.68
N SER A 153 -7.68 -6.31 -8.82
CA SER A 153 -7.69 -7.78 -8.89
C SER A 153 -6.33 -8.38 -8.52
N ALA A 154 -5.23 -7.79 -9.00
CA ALA A 154 -3.87 -8.24 -8.64
C ALA A 154 -3.59 -8.06 -7.15
N MET A 155 -4.01 -6.93 -6.56
CA MET A 155 -3.89 -6.66 -5.13
C MET A 155 -4.73 -7.63 -4.30
N LEU A 156 -5.97 -7.92 -4.70
CA LEU A 156 -6.83 -8.90 -4.03
C LEU A 156 -6.23 -10.31 -4.06
N ARG A 157 -5.67 -10.72 -5.21
CA ARG A 157 -4.97 -12.02 -5.30
C ARG A 157 -3.71 -12.08 -4.44
N TYR A 158 -3.02 -10.96 -4.26
CA TYR A 158 -1.88 -10.87 -3.36
C TYR A 158 -2.31 -10.97 -1.88
N LEU A 159 -3.30 -10.17 -1.48
CA LEU A 159 -3.81 -10.13 -0.10
C LEU A 159 -4.43 -11.46 0.33
N TYR A 160 -5.22 -12.09 -0.55
CA TYR A 160 -5.90 -13.37 -0.30
C TYR A 160 -5.20 -14.54 -0.98
N SER A 161 -3.87 -14.48 -1.06
CA SER A 161 -3.05 -15.49 -1.73
C SER A 161 -3.22 -16.89 -1.14
N ASP A 162 -3.60 -17.00 0.12
CA ASP A 162 -3.96 -18.25 0.80
C ASP A 162 -5.17 -18.95 0.15
N ILE A 163 -6.21 -18.19 -0.20
CA ILE A 163 -7.43 -18.69 -0.84
C ILE A 163 -7.18 -18.93 -2.33
N PHE A 164 -6.58 -17.96 -3.03
CA PHE A 164 -6.37 -18.04 -4.48
C PHE A 164 -5.36 -19.13 -4.87
N ASN A 165 -4.28 -19.28 -4.11
CA ASN A 165 -3.25 -20.29 -4.37
C ASN A 165 -3.54 -21.63 -3.68
N TYR A 166 -4.69 -21.77 -3.02
CA TYR A 166 -5.07 -23.03 -2.38
C TYR A 166 -5.06 -24.18 -3.40
N LYS A 167 -4.33 -25.24 -3.06
CA LYS A 167 -4.27 -26.51 -3.78
C LYS A 167 -4.67 -27.62 -2.82
N LYS A 168 -5.67 -28.40 -3.23
CA LYS A 168 -6.17 -29.53 -2.46
C LYS A 168 -5.03 -30.52 -2.18
N PRO A 169 -4.69 -30.80 -0.90
CA PRO A 169 -3.63 -31.75 -0.59
C PRO A 169 -4.10 -33.16 -0.95
N THR A 170 -3.28 -33.85 -1.74
CA THR A 170 -3.49 -35.22 -2.18
C THR A 170 -2.69 -36.20 -1.31
N LEU A 171 -3.04 -37.49 -1.32
CA LEU A 171 -2.28 -38.51 -0.59
C LEU A 171 -0.80 -38.57 -1.04
N GLY A 172 -0.51 -38.25 -2.30
CA GLY A 172 0.87 -38.12 -2.79
C GLY A 172 1.66 -36.96 -2.18
N ASP A 173 0.99 -35.91 -1.69
CA ASP A 173 1.64 -34.82 -0.98
C ASP A 173 2.03 -35.20 0.46
N ALA A 174 1.36 -36.19 1.05
CA ALA A 174 1.66 -36.70 2.40
C ALA A 174 2.89 -37.64 2.45
N ILE A 175 3.30 -38.16 1.29
CA ILE A 175 4.44 -39.08 1.08
C ILE A 175 5.73 -38.29 0.74
N LYS A 176 5.70 -36.95 0.75
CA LYS A 176 6.90 -36.13 0.56
C LYS A 176 7.85 -36.31 1.74
N VAL A 177 8.92 -37.09 1.51
CA VAL A 177 10.05 -37.24 2.43
C VAL A 177 10.59 -35.83 2.75
N PRO A 178 10.70 -35.43 4.02
CA PRO A 178 11.30 -34.15 4.36
C PRO A 178 12.76 -34.14 3.87
N LYS A 179 13.10 -33.24 2.95
CA LYS A 179 14.48 -33.00 2.54
C LYS A 179 15.20 -32.25 3.66
N ILE A 180 15.73 -32.97 4.65
CA ILE A 180 16.72 -32.43 5.58
C ILE A 180 18.09 -32.60 4.88
N GLY A 181 18.51 -31.57 4.14
CA GLY A 181 19.79 -31.56 3.42
C GLY A 181 19.80 -32.21 2.02
N LYS A 182 20.98 -32.19 1.37
CA LYS A 182 21.24 -32.68 0.00
C LYS A 182 21.42 -34.21 -0.09
N VAL A 183 21.11 -34.96 0.97
CA VAL A 183 21.31 -36.42 0.99
C VAL A 183 19.93 -37.10 1.10
N PRO A 184 19.45 -37.81 0.06
CA PRO A 184 18.28 -38.65 0.19
C PRO A 184 18.62 -39.82 1.11
N ILE A 185 18.07 -39.85 2.33
CA ILE A 185 18.19 -41.00 3.23
C ILE A 185 17.15 -42.04 2.80
N PRO A 186 17.54 -43.22 2.30
CA PRO A 186 16.61 -44.26 1.89
C PRO A 186 16.21 -45.11 3.10
N LEU A 187 15.70 -44.52 4.19
CA LEU A 187 15.28 -45.31 5.36
C LEU A 187 14.26 -44.55 6.23
N ALA A 188 13.07 -44.36 5.69
CA ALA A 188 11.79 -44.37 6.40
C ALA A 188 10.70 -44.06 5.39
N ILE A 189 9.79 -45.02 5.16
CA ILE A 189 8.46 -44.75 4.60
C ILE A 189 7.69 -44.00 5.70
N GLY A 190 8.13 -42.78 5.99
CA GLY A 190 7.58 -41.93 7.03
C GLY A 190 6.45 -41.14 6.43
N VAL A 191 5.24 -41.70 6.45
CA VAL A 191 4.06 -40.91 6.16
C VAL A 191 4.01 -39.81 7.20
N SER A 192 4.13 -38.54 6.78
CA SER A 192 4.05 -37.44 7.72
C SER A 192 2.66 -37.45 8.36
N VAL A 193 2.59 -37.60 9.69
CA VAL A 193 1.31 -37.62 10.43
C VAL A 193 0.49 -36.37 10.09
N SER A 194 1.15 -35.22 9.99
CA SER A 194 0.55 -33.95 9.56
C SER A 194 -0.02 -34.01 8.13
N GLY A 195 0.68 -34.63 7.17
CA GLY A 195 0.20 -34.79 5.79
C GLY A 195 -0.99 -35.75 5.69
N LEU A 196 -0.99 -36.82 6.48
CA LEU A 196 -2.13 -37.76 6.62
C LEU A 196 -3.36 -37.07 7.22
N VAL A 197 -3.17 -36.32 8.31
CA VAL A 197 -4.27 -35.58 8.97
C VAL A 197 -4.87 -34.57 8.00
N LEU A 198 -4.04 -33.79 7.29
CA LEU A 198 -4.53 -32.87 6.26
C LEU A 198 -5.19 -33.61 5.10
N ALA A 199 -4.69 -34.79 4.73
CA ALA A 199 -5.26 -35.61 3.67
C ALA A 199 -6.63 -36.22 4.06
N LEU A 200 -6.92 -36.43 5.34
CA LEU A 200 -8.17 -37.02 5.82
C LEU A 200 -9.25 -35.98 6.17
N GLN A 201 -8.90 -34.69 6.27
CA GLN A 201 -9.83 -33.60 6.58
C GLN A 201 -10.69 -33.16 5.39
N ASN A 202 -11.52 -34.05 4.84
CA ASN A 202 -12.35 -33.77 3.66
C ASN A 202 -13.27 -32.54 3.81
N LYS A 203 -13.85 -32.33 5.00
CA LYS A 203 -14.70 -31.16 5.27
C LYS A 203 -13.96 -29.84 5.09
N LYS A 204 -12.74 -29.74 5.64
CA LYS A 204 -11.91 -28.54 5.53
C LYS A 204 -11.48 -28.30 4.09
N LYS A 205 -11.03 -29.36 3.39
CA LYS A 205 -10.64 -29.27 1.98
C LYS A 205 -11.77 -28.74 1.10
N ASN A 206 -12.97 -29.29 1.28
CA ASN A 206 -14.14 -28.88 0.50
C ASN A 206 -14.55 -27.44 0.80
N LYS A 207 -14.36 -26.97 2.04
CA LYS A 207 -14.60 -25.57 2.44
C LYS A 207 -13.61 -24.63 1.73
N GLU A 208 -12.32 -24.94 1.78
CA GLU A 208 -11.27 -24.12 1.14
C GLU A 208 -11.43 -24.12 -0.39
N GLU A 209 -11.78 -25.26 -0.98
CA GLU A 209 -12.08 -25.38 -2.42
C GLU A 209 -13.33 -24.58 -2.83
N ARG A 210 -14.38 -24.58 -1.99
CA ARG A 210 -15.55 -23.72 -2.20
C ARG A 210 -15.20 -22.24 -2.08
N MET A 211 -14.37 -21.86 -1.11
CA MET A 211 -13.93 -20.49 -0.92
C MET A 211 -13.14 -19.99 -2.13
N LYS A 212 -12.21 -20.80 -2.63
CA LYS A 212 -11.45 -20.49 -3.86
C LYS A 212 -12.37 -20.29 -5.06
N ARG A 213 -13.33 -21.19 -5.26
CA ARG A 213 -14.32 -21.06 -6.36
C ARG A 213 -15.15 -19.79 -6.22
N PHE A 214 -15.59 -19.47 -5.02
CA PHE A 214 -16.33 -18.24 -4.75
C PHE A 214 -15.49 -16.98 -5.03
N ALA A 215 -14.21 -16.97 -4.61
CA ALA A 215 -13.31 -15.85 -4.87
C ALA A 215 -13.08 -15.64 -6.37
N LEU A 216 -12.87 -16.71 -7.14
CA LEU A 216 -12.74 -16.64 -8.60
C LEU A 216 -14.04 -16.18 -9.27
N TYR A 217 -15.19 -16.66 -8.77
CA TYR A 217 -16.50 -16.22 -9.25
C TYR A 217 -16.74 -14.73 -9.00
N ALA A 218 -16.42 -14.25 -7.80
CA ALA A 218 -16.56 -12.84 -7.44
C ALA A 218 -15.65 -11.93 -8.27
N GLU A 219 -14.44 -12.39 -8.58
CA GLU A 219 -13.54 -11.71 -9.52
C GLU A 219 -14.12 -11.70 -10.95
N ASP A 220 -14.59 -12.83 -11.47
CA ASP A 220 -15.22 -12.87 -12.79
C ASP A 220 -16.45 -11.96 -12.89
N GLU A 221 -17.33 -11.97 -11.88
CA GLU A 221 -18.51 -11.11 -11.83
C GLU A 221 -18.15 -9.63 -11.71
N GLY A 222 -17.16 -9.28 -10.89
CA GLY A 222 -16.66 -7.91 -10.81
C GLY A 222 -16.09 -7.41 -12.14
N TYR A 223 -15.38 -8.28 -12.87
CA TYR A 223 -14.85 -7.96 -14.19
C TYR A 223 -15.96 -7.71 -15.22
N ILE A 224 -16.96 -8.60 -15.25
CA ILE A 224 -18.14 -8.46 -16.11
C ILE A 224 -18.86 -7.14 -15.81
N GLN A 225 -19.13 -6.84 -14.54
CA GLN A 225 -19.83 -5.61 -14.13
C GLN A 225 -19.07 -4.34 -14.50
N ASN A 226 -17.74 -4.35 -14.38
CA ASN A 226 -16.90 -3.21 -14.75
C ASN A 226 -16.89 -2.97 -16.26
N ARG A 227 -16.84 -4.05 -17.08
CA ARG A 227 -16.88 -3.97 -18.55
C ARG A 227 -18.28 -3.60 -19.06
N LEU A 228 -19.32 -4.14 -18.44
CA LEU A 228 -20.74 -3.89 -18.74
C LEU A 228 -21.33 -2.87 -17.77
N SER A 229 -20.65 -1.73 -17.64
CA SER A 229 -21.19 -0.62 -16.87
C SER A 229 -22.45 -0.09 -17.55
N SER A 230 -23.38 0.49 -16.76
CA SER A 230 -24.61 1.08 -17.31
C SER A 230 -24.29 2.10 -18.40
N HIS A 231 -23.26 2.91 -18.17
CA HIS A 231 -22.77 3.89 -19.13
C HIS A 231 -22.28 3.26 -20.44
N ALA A 232 -21.53 2.15 -20.38
CA ALA A 232 -21.10 1.46 -21.60
C ALA A 232 -22.30 0.92 -22.39
N ILE A 233 -23.29 0.34 -21.70
CA ILE A 233 -24.51 -0.15 -22.34
C ILE A 233 -25.28 1.00 -22.99
N GLU A 234 -25.50 2.10 -22.28
CA GLU A 234 -26.15 3.30 -22.81
C GLU A 234 -25.43 3.84 -24.06
N LEU A 235 -24.10 3.93 -24.01
CA LEU A 235 -23.27 4.46 -25.08
C LEU A 235 -23.43 3.65 -26.38
N TYR A 236 -23.36 2.32 -26.31
CA TYR A 236 -23.43 1.47 -27.51
C TYR A 236 -24.86 1.19 -27.97
N THR A 237 -25.81 1.05 -27.04
CA THR A 237 -27.17 0.59 -27.36
C THR A 237 -28.16 1.75 -27.55
N GLY A 238 -27.89 2.92 -26.96
CA GLY A 238 -28.80 4.06 -26.92
C GLY A 238 -30.03 3.86 -26.01
N ILE A 239 -30.10 2.76 -25.25
CA ILE A 239 -31.17 2.51 -24.29
C ILE A 239 -30.88 3.34 -23.03
N GLN A 240 -31.80 4.21 -22.63
CA GLN A 240 -31.64 5.06 -21.43
C GLN A 240 -32.45 4.57 -20.22
N ASN A 241 -33.36 3.61 -20.41
CA ASN A 241 -34.18 3.09 -19.32
C ASN A 241 -33.36 2.15 -18.43
N GLU A 242 -33.25 2.49 -17.14
CA GLU A 242 -32.50 1.72 -16.14
C GLU A 242 -32.97 0.26 -16.00
N ASP A 243 -34.28 0.00 -16.07
CA ASP A 243 -34.83 -1.36 -15.99
C ASP A 243 -34.36 -2.21 -17.17
N SER A 244 -34.36 -1.64 -18.38
CA SER A 244 -33.93 -2.31 -19.60
C SER A 244 -32.42 -2.55 -19.62
N ILE A 245 -31.62 -1.59 -19.14
CA ILE A 245 -30.17 -1.72 -18.99
C ILE A 245 -29.85 -2.84 -18.00
N ASN A 246 -30.54 -2.87 -16.84
CA ASN A 246 -30.37 -3.92 -15.85
C ASN A 246 -30.74 -5.30 -16.41
N TYR A 247 -31.81 -5.38 -17.18
CA TYR A 247 -32.22 -6.61 -17.84
C TYR A 247 -31.17 -7.10 -18.85
N LEU A 248 -30.68 -6.20 -19.73
CA LEU A 248 -29.63 -6.53 -20.69
C LEU A 248 -28.36 -7.03 -20.00
N ARG A 249 -27.95 -6.32 -18.94
CA ARG A 249 -26.75 -6.65 -18.14
C ARG A 249 -26.86 -8.00 -17.43
N LEU A 250 -28.05 -8.43 -17.04
CA LEU A 250 -28.25 -9.70 -16.33
C LEU A 250 -28.38 -10.89 -17.29
N TYR A 251 -29.15 -10.72 -18.37
CA TYR A 251 -29.58 -11.84 -19.21
C TYR A 251 -28.86 -11.94 -20.55
N TYR A 252 -28.36 -10.83 -21.10
CA TYR A 252 -27.60 -10.80 -22.36
C TYR A 252 -26.10 -10.63 -22.13
N ARG A 253 -25.62 -11.00 -20.94
CA ARG A 253 -24.20 -10.88 -20.60
C ARG A 253 -23.37 -12.02 -21.19
N PRO A 254 -22.20 -11.72 -21.77
CA PRO A 254 -21.23 -12.73 -22.15
C PRO A 254 -20.51 -13.30 -20.91
N THR A 255 -19.92 -14.48 -21.07
CA THR A 255 -19.07 -15.09 -20.03
C THR A 255 -17.77 -14.30 -19.84
N ALA A 256 -17.21 -14.28 -18.63
CA ALA A 256 -15.95 -13.59 -18.32
C ALA A 256 -14.79 -13.99 -19.24
N ALA A 257 -14.70 -15.26 -19.65
CA ALA A 257 -13.70 -15.72 -20.62
C ALA A 257 -13.83 -15.01 -21.97
N ARG A 258 -15.07 -14.90 -22.49
CA ARG A 258 -15.35 -14.25 -23.76
C ARG A 258 -15.03 -12.75 -23.72
N LEU A 259 -15.33 -12.07 -22.61
CA LEU A 259 -15.00 -10.65 -22.42
C LEU A 259 -13.49 -10.35 -22.37
N ARG A 260 -12.67 -11.32 -21.97
CA ARG A 260 -11.21 -11.18 -21.96
C ARG A 260 -10.61 -11.30 -23.35
N GLU A 261 -11.25 -12.05 -24.23
CA GLU A 261 -10.86 -12.20 -25.63
C GLU A 261 -11.30 -10.98 -26.46
N MET A 262 -12.44 -10.37 -26.09
CA MET A 262 -13.03 -9.25 -26.82
C MET A 262 -12.23 -7.96 -26.69
N ASN A 263 -11.96 -7.32 -27.84
CA ASN A 263 -11.56 -5.92 -27.88
C ASN A 263 -12.77 -5.00 -27.59
N GLU A 264 -12.52 -3.71 -27.32
CA GLU A 264 -13.55 -2.71 -27.08
C GLU A 264 -14.51 -2.55 -28.26
N LEU A 265 -13.99 -2.62 -29.50
CA LEU A 265 -14.81 -2.61 -30.71
C LEU A 265 -15.75 -3.82 -30.78
N GLU A 266 -15.23 -5.02 -30.52
CA GLU A 266 -16.00 -6.27 -30.56
C GLU A 266 -17.05 -6.31 -29.44
N LEU A 267 -16.72 -5.75 -28.28
CA LEU A 267 -17.67 -5.56 -27.18
C LEU A 267 -18.82 -4.62 -27.60
N GLY A 268 -18.50 -3.50 -28.25
CA GLY A 268 -19.50 -2.57 -28.77
C GLY A 268 -20.43 -3.24 -29.80
N GLN A 269 -19.85 -3.98 -30.75
CA GLN A 269 -20.61 -4.75 -31.75
C GLN A 269 -21.53 -5.78 -31.08
N TYR A 270 -20.99 -6.55 -30.12
CA TYR A 270 -21.77 -7.52 -29.36
C TYR A 270 -22.97 -6.86 -28.66
N LEU A 271 -22.77 -5.72 -28.01
CA LEU A 271 -23.84 -5.00 -27.32
C LEU A 271 -24.92 -4.49 -28.27
N ILE A 272 -24.54 -4.00 -29.45
CA ILE A 272 -25.48 -3.57 -30.50
C ILE A 272 -26.33 -4.76 -30.97
N GLU A 273 -25.71 -5.92 -31.22
CA GLU A 273 -26.42 -7.14 -31.62
C GLU A 273 -27.39 -7.62 -30.54
N GLN A 274 -26.97 -7.61 -29.27
CA GLN A 274 -27.85 -8.01 -28.16
C GLN A 274 -28.98 -7.00 -27.95
N ALA A 275 -28.74 -5.70 -28.10
CA ALA A 275 -29.77 -4.68 -28.03
C ALA A 275 -30.80 -4.82 -29.16
N HIS A 276 -30.34 -5.16 -30.37
CA HIS A 276 -31.22 -5.46 -31.50
C HIS A 276 -32.08 -6.70 -31.23
N ALA A 277 -31.48 -7.79 -30.72
CA ALA A 277 -32.21 -8.98 -30.31
C ALA A 277 -33.25 -8.68 -29.21
N PHE A 278 -32.89 -7.85 -28.23
CA PHE A 278 -33.78 -7.40 -27.18
C PHE A 278 -34.97 -6.59 -27.73
N ARG A 279 -34.75 -5.68 -28.69
CA ARG A 279 -35.82 -4.90 -29.36
C ARG A 279 -36.81 -5.76 -30.13
N ILE A 280 -36.33 -6.83 -30.76
CA ILE A 280 -37.18 -7.79 -31.50
C ILE A 280 -37.92 -8.75 -30.53
N GLY A 281 -37.58 -8.73 -29.23
CA GLY A 281 -38.17 -9.63 -28.24
C GLY A 281 -37.56 -11.04 -28.25
N LYS A 282 -36.39 -11.22 -28.88
CA LYS A 282 -35.65 -12.49 -28.83
C LYS A 282 -35.01 -12.66 -27.46
N LEU A 283 -35.63 -13.49 -26.63
CA LEU A 283 -35.17 -13.77 -25.27
C LEU A 283 -34.01 -14.77 -25.25
N PRO A 284 -32.98 -14.55 -24.41
CA PRO A 284 -31.93 -15.53 -24.18
C PRO A 284 -32.46 -16.68 -23.32
N VAL A 285 -31.81 -17.84 -23.42
CA VAL A 285 -32.25 -19.07 -22.76
C VAL A 285 -32.33 -18.86 -21.24
N GLY A 286 -33.51 -19.07 -20.65
CA GLY A 286 -33.74 -18.95 -19.21
C GLY A 286 -34.04 -17.53 -18.70
N ALA A 287 -34.18 -16.54 -19.58
CA ALA A 287 -34.58 -15.19 -19.18
C ALA A 287 -36.11 -15.07 -18.97
N PRO A 288 -36.56 -14.39 -17.91
CA PRO A 288 -37.99 -14.14 -17.70
C PRO A 288 -38.50 -13.14 -18.73
N ALA A 289 -39.75 -13.29 -19.19
CA ALA A 289 -40.35 -12.33 -20.12
C ALA A 289 -40.30 -10.90 -19.53
N PHE A 290 -39.82 -9.94 -20.32
CA PHE A 290 -39.72 -8.55 -19.89
C PHE A 290 -41.07 -7.84 -20.11
N THR A 291 -42.02 -8.08 -19.20
CA THR A 291 -43.43 -7.65 -19.30
C THR A 291 -43.63 -6.13 -19.34
N ARG A 292 -42.65 -5.33 -18.87
CA ARG A 292 -42.75 -3.87 -18.78
C ARG A 292 -42.56 -3.13 -20.10
N PHE A 293 -41.98 -3.78 -21.12
CA PHE A 293 -41.55 -3.14 -22.38
C PHE A 293 -42.45 -3.42 -23.57
N LEU A 294 -43.13 -4.58 -23.58
CA LEU A 294 -44.19 -4.88 -24.57
C LEU A 294 -45.22 -3.73 -24.63
N ASN A 295 -45.60 -3.21 -23.45
CA ASN A 295 -46.58 -2.14 -23.35
C ASN A 295 -46.02 -0.74 -23.70
N SER A 296 -44.69 -0.52 -23.67
CA SER A 296 -44.09 0.79 -23.93
C SER A 296 -43.70 1.02 -25.39
N TRP A 297 -43.41 -0.06 -26.13
CA TRP A 297 -43.09 0.04 -27.57
C TRP A 297 -44.33 0.04 -28.46
N GLU A 298 -45.38 -0.72 -28.12
CA GLU A 298 -46.69 -0.56 -28.76
C GLU A 298 -47.23 0.88 -28.64
N ALA A 299 -46.92 1.58 -27.54
CA ALA A 299 -47.30 2.97 -27.34
C ALA A 299 -46.43 3.96 -28.13
N ALA A 300 -45.20 3.59 -28.52
CA ALA A 300 -44.28 4.43 -29.29
C ALA A 300 -44.50 4.27 -30.81
N ASP A 301 -44.79 3.05 -31.28
CA ASP A 301 -45.11 2.75 -32.69
C ASP A 301 -46.59 3.04 -33.04
N GLY A 302 -47.44 3.30 -32.04
CA GLY A 302 -48.86 3.63 -32.21
C GLY A 302 -49.16 4.98 -32.88
N LYS A 303 -48.16 5.72 -33.39
CA LYS A 303 -48.36 6.98 -34.13
C LYS A 303 -48.42 6.85 -35.65
N ASP A 304 -48.05 5.72 -36.23
CA ASP A 304 -48.14 5.49 -37.68
C ASP A 304 -49.01 4.26 -37.99
N LYS A 305 -50.31 4.34 -37.67
CA LYS A 305 -51.31 3.32 -38.03
C LYS A 305 -51.76 3.44 -39.50
N ASP A 306 -50.84 3.57 -40.45
CA ASP A 306 -51.19 3.60 -41.88
C ASP A 306 -50.22 2.86 -42.82
N SER A 307 -49.22 2.11 -42.30
CA SER A 307 -48.42 1.21 -43.13
C SER A 307 -48.56 -0.24 -42.69
N THR A 308 -49.68 -0.84 -43.09
CA THR A 308 -49.89 -2.28 -43.13
C THR A 308 -48.74 -2.96 -43.90
N VAL A 309 -47.79 -3.56 -43.18
CA VAL A 309 -46.98 -4.65 -43.71
C VAL A 309 -47.57 -5.94 -43.14
N HIS A 310 -48.41 -6.59 -43.94
CA HIS A 310 -48.77 -7.99 -43.72
C HIS A 310 -47.50 -8.83 -43.83
N VAL A 311 -46.83 -9.12 -42.71
CA VAL A 311 -45.92 -10.26 -42.64
C VAL A 311 -46.78 -11.46 -42.28
N LEU A 312 -47.05 -12.28 -43.30
CA LEU A 312 -47.65 -13.60 -43.18
C LEU A 312 -46.87 -14.40 -42.14
N MET A 313 -47.51 -14.68 -41.01
CA MET A 313 -47.09 -15.76 -40.14
C MET A 313 -47.58 -17.06 -40.78
N ASP A 314 -46.67 -17.80 -41.40
CA ASP A 314 -46.91 -19.21 -41.67
C ASP A 314 -46.96 -19.95 -40.34
N GLU A 315 -48.11 -20.57 -40.04
CA GLU A 315 -48.28 -21.40 -38.87
C GLU A 315 -47.31 -22.60 -38.93
N PRO A 316 -46.59 -22.94 -37.85
CA PRO A 316 -45.86 -24.19 -37.79
C PRO A 316 -46.87 -25.35 -37.68
N GLY A 317 -47.04 -26.08 -38.78
CA GLY A 317 -47.84 -27.31 -38.82
C GLY A 317 -47.34 -28.37 -37.82
N PRO A 318 -48.22 -29.31 -37.40
CA PRO A 318 -47.91 -30.28 -36.36
C PRO A 318 -46.78 -31.23 -36.77
N VAL A 319 -45.79 -31.36 -35.89
CA VAL A 319 -44.68 -32.31 -35.99
C VAL A 319 -45.24 -33.74 -36.00
N LYS A 320 -45.11 -34.45 -37.13
CA LYS A 320 -45.38 -35.89 -37.21
C LYS A 320 -44.27 -36.66 -36.49
N ASN A 321 -44.67 -37.52 -35.57
CA ASN A 321 -43.82 -38.41 -34.80
C ASN A 321 -43.39 -39.60 -35.70
N PRO A 322 -42.09 -39.89 -35.88
CA PRO A 322 -41.63 -40.90 -36.84
C PRO A 322 -41.80 -42.37 -36.40
N ASP A 323 -42.35 -42.64 -35.21
CA ASP A 323 -42.38 -43.99 -34.64
C ASP A 323 -43.75 -44.71 -34.75
N ASN A 324 -44.62 -44.29 -35.65
CA ASN A 324 -45.87 -45.00 -35.93
C ASN A 324 -46.14 -45.05 -37.43
N GLU A 325 -45.75 -46.15 -38.07
CA GLU A 325 -46.57 -46.78 -39.11
C GLU A 325 -46.30 -48.31 -39.13
N PRO A 326 -47.32 -49.13 -39.45
CA PRO A 326 -47.35 -50.58 -39.27
C PRO A 326 -46.62 -51.40 -40.34
#